data_AF-A0A3G6RHG9-F1
#
_entry.id   AF-A0A3G6RHG9-F1
#
_cell.length_a   1.000
_cell.length_b   1.000
_cell.length_c   1.000
_cell.angle_alpha   90.00
_cell.angle_beta   90.00
_cell.angle_gamma   90.00
#
_symmetry.space_group_name_H-M   'P 1'
#
loop_
_entity.id
_entity.type
_entity.pdbx_description
1 polymer ?
#
loop_
_entity_poly.entity_id
_entity_poly.type
_entity_poly.pdbx_seq_one_letter_code
_entity_poly.pdbx_strand_id
1 'polypeptide(L)'
;MICFSYLEPMQEDMKNEFLPLESKPWWIMTWLIRIFTPAFLLAILLAFLIFPFLLTGHKVFFPILAIFYYPTLIYIVYRLFRHGKKAFKERVTKVLVDDKGLHYYKIDGSTEEILYSQIQGWALNDVYDVGVSQKVKTWFIKVRYDDDVIEVNFDMIDPGFTYYAGNTRALRRKFVQGIVYFRPDLRIDPFIFDAFYINPENFRFNAMQYWKSILGTVAVMLVLGTALAFFMLWLVR
;
A
#
# COMPACT_ATOMS: atom_id res chain seq x y z
N MET A 1 -16.92 37.54 11.33
CA MET A 1 -16.26 36.85 12.45
C MET A 1 -17.32 36.25 13.38
N ILE A 2 -18.15 35.33 12.89
CA ILE A 2 -19.22 34.63 13.66
C ILE A 2 -19.29 33.12 13.29
N CYS A 3 -18.59 32.66 12.24
CA CYS A 3 -18.65 31.26 11.79
C CYS A 3 -17.81 30.25 12.60
N PHE A 4 -16.86 30.68 13.43
CA PHE A 4 -15.99 29.75 14.18
C PHE A 4 -16.61 29.26 15.50
N SER A 5 -17.48 30.05 16.14
CA SER A 5 -18.04 29.73 17.47
C SER A 5 -19.00 28.53 17.47
N TYR A 6 -19.61 28.18 16.32
CA TYR A 6 -20.49 27.01 16.21
C TYR A 6 -19.74 25.70 15.92
N LEU A 7 -18.49 25.77 15.47
CA LEU A 7 -17.68 24.58 15.15
C LEU A 7 -17.02 23.98 16.39
N GLU A 8 -16.64 24.81 17.37
CA GLU A 8 -16.00 24.37 18.62
C GLU A 8 -16.82 23.32 19.41
N PRO A 9 -18.11 23.56 19.75
CA PRO A 9 -18.88 22.58 20.52
C PRO A 9 -19.14 21.29 19.74
N MET A 10 -19.29 21.37 18.42
CA MET A 10 -19.51 20.19 17.57
C MET A 10 -18.24 19.34 17.43
N GLN A 11 -17.06 19.97 17.47
CA GLN A 11 -15.77 19.30 17.37
C GLN A 11 -15.39 18.61 18.69
N GLU A 12 -15.80 19.17 19.84
CA GLU A 12 -15.55 18.59 21.17
C GLU A 12 -16.42 17.34 21.43
N ASP A 13 -17.70 17.34 21.02
CA ASP A 13 -18.56 16.15 21.12
C ASP A 13 -18.10 15.01 20.18
N MET A 14 -17.68 15.33 18.95
CA MET A 14 -17.19 14.33 17.99
C MET A 14 -15.82 13.74 18.37
N LYS A 15 -14.98 14.49 19.11
CA LYS A 15 -13.70 14.00 19.64
C LYS A 15 -13.93 12.83 20.60
N ASN A 16 -14.98 12.90 21.42
CA ASN A 16 -15.35 11.83 22.36
C ASN A 16 -15.95 10.60 21.66
N GLU A 17 -16.43 10.73 20.42
CA GLU A 17 -16.96 9.63 19.59
C GLU A 17 -15.95 9.08 18.56
N PHE A 18 -14.70 9.55 18.55
CA PHE A 18 -13.70 9.06 17.60
C PHE A 18 -13.22 7.64 17.97
N LEU A 19 -14.02 6.65 17.63
CA LEU A 19 -13.72 5.25 17.94
C LEU A 19 -12.47 4.77 17.19
N PRO A 20 -11.54 4.06 17.86
CA PRO A 20 -10.35 3.53 17.24
C PRO A 20 -10.70 2.51 16.15
N LEU A 21 -9.96 2.55 15.04
CA LEU A 21 -10.13 1.62 13.93
C LEU A 21 -8.87 0.79 13.72
N GLU A 22 -9.03 -0.52 13.86
CA GLU A 22 -7.96 -1.50 13.69
C GLU A 22 -8.00 -2.16 12.29
N SER A 23 -6.84 -2.54 11.80
CA SER A 23 -6.67 -3.38 10.62
C SER A 23 -7.34 -4.75 10.78
N LYS A 24 -8.21 -5.12 9.84
CA LYS A 24 -8.95 -6.38 9.84
C LYS A 24 -8.37 -7.36 8.83
N PRO A 25 -8.16 -8.62 9.22
CA PRO A 25 -7.62 -9.63 8.31
C PRO A 25 -8.65 -10.02 7.26
N TRP A 26 -8.20 -10.10 6.01
CA TRP A 26 -8.91 -10.78 4.93
C TRP A 26 -8.28 -12.16 4.71
N TRP A 27 -8.82 -13.15 5.42
CA TRP A 27 -8.23 -14.49 5.45
C TRP A 27 -8.13 -15.15 4.07
N ILE A 28 -9.14 -14.99 3.21
CA ILE A 28 -9.15 -15.59 1.87
C ILE A 28 -7.95 -15.12 1.05
N MET A 29 -7.73 -13.79 0.96
CA MET A 29 -6.58 -13.24 0.24
C MET A 29 -5.25 -13.61 0.90
N THR A 30 -5.22 -13.68 2.23
CA THR A 30 -4.04 -14.12 2.97
C THR A 30 -3.64 -15.54 2.60
N TRP A 31 -4.59 -16.49 2.59
CA TRP A 31 -4.35 -17.87 2.20
C TRP A 31 -3.90 -17.99 0.75
N LEU A 32 -4.53 -17.24 -0.15
CA LEU A 32 -4.14 -17.21 -1.56
C LEU A 32 -2.68 -16.77 -1.70
N ILE A 33 -2.30 -15.63 -1.12
CA ILE A 33 -0.92 -15.13 -1.19
C ILE A 33 0.06 -16.15 -0.57
N ARG A 34 -0.28 -16.73 0.58
CA ARG A 34 0.61 -17.68 1.29
C ARG A 34 0.79 -19.02 0.61
N ILE A 35 -0.16 -19.47 -0.21
CA ILE A 35 -0.02 -20.72 -0.96
C ILE A 35 0.65 -20.44 -2.31
N PHE A 36 0.16 -19.46 -3.05
CA PHE A 36 0.62 -19.19 -4.40
C PHE A 36 2.03 -18.61 -4.45
N THR A 37 2.41 -17.75 -3.50
CA THR A 37 3.75 -17.13 -3.50
C THR A 37 4.88 -18.16 -3.35
N PRO A 38 4.90 -19.03 -2.31
CA PRO A 38 5.95 -20.04 -2.20
C PRO A 38 5.87 -21.09 -3.32
N ALA A 39 4.67 -21.46 -3.79
CA ALA A 39 4.54 -22.38 -4.93
C ALA A 39 5.15 -21.78 -6.20
N PHE A 40 4.89 -20.51 -6.49
CA PHE A 40 5.46 -19.79 -7.63
C PHE A 40 6.98 -19.63 -7.49
N LEU A 41 7.47 -19.26 -6.31
CA LEU A 41 8.91 -19.18 -6.04
C LEU A 41 9.61 -20.54 -6.19
N LEU A 42 8.98 -21.62 -5.72
CA LEU A 42 9.49 -22.97 -5.88
C LEU A 42 9.54 -23.38 -7.35
N ALA A 43 8.49 -23.09 -8.12
CA ALA A 43 8.45 -23.36 -9.56
C ALA A 43 9.58 -22.61 -10.30
N ILE A 44 9.80 -21.34 -9.97
CA ILE A 44 10.92 -20.55 -10.51
C ILE A 44 12.27 -21.17 -10.14
N LEU A 45 12.45 -21.57 -8.86
CA LEU A 45 13.70 -22.17 -8.42
C LEU A 45 13.99 -23.49 -9.15
N LEU A 46 12.97 -24.33 -9.35
CA LEU A 46 13.08 -25.57 -10.13
C LEU A 46 13.42 -25.28 -11.60
N ALA A 47 12.77 -24.27 -12.20
CA ALA A 47 13.07 -23.85 -13.56
C ALA A 47 14.53 -23.40 -13.69
N PHE A 48 15.04 -22.60 -12.75
CA PHE A 48 16.46 -22.20 -12.70
C PHE A 48 17.39 -23.38 -12.47
N LEU A 49 16.99 -24.40 -11.71
CA LEU A 49 17.81 -25.59 -11.47
C LEU A 49 17.96 -26.43 -12.75
N ILE A 50 16.91 -26.50 -13.57
CA ILE A 50 16.91 -27.27 -14.83
C ILE A 50 17.47 -26.44 -16.00
N PHE A 51 17.48 -25.11 -15.89
CA PHE A 51 17.89 -24.19 -16.95
C PHE A 51 19.23 -24.52 -17.65
N PRO A 52 20.32 -24.85 -16.93
CA PRO A 52 21.58 -25.24 -17.58
C PRO A 52 21.47 -26.50 -18.45
N PHE A 53 20.64 -27.47 -18.03
CA PHE A 53 20.39 -28.70 -18.80
C PHE A 53 19.65 -28.42 -20.11
N LEU A 54 18.78 -27.42 -20.14
CA LEU A 54 18.05 -27.02 -21.36
C LEU A 54 18.95 -26.29 -22.37
N LEU A 55 19.97 -25.57 -21.90
CA LEU A 55 20.86 -24.78 -22.74
C LEU A 55 22.00 -25.59 -23.39
N THR A 56 22.40 -26.71 -22.77
CA THR A 56 23.59 -27.45 -23.23
C THR A 56 23.24 -28.85 -23.73
N GLY A 57 23.18 -28.99 -25.06
CA GLY A 57 23.17 -30.30 -25.73
C GLY A 57 24.55 -30.98 -25.76
N HIS A 58 25.62 -30.25 -25.45
CA HIS A 58 27.00 -30.75 -25.47
C HIS A 58 27.49 -31.14 -24.08
N LYS A 59 27.87 -32.43 -23.92
CA LYS A 59 28.27 -33.06 -22.65
C LYS A 59 29.48 -32.40 -21.95
N VAL A 60 30.33 -31.68 -22.69
CA VAL A 60 31.56 -31.05 -22.16
C VAL A 60 31.33 -29.63 -21.65
N PHE A 61 30.41 -28.87 -22.26
CA PHE A 61 30.13 -27.49 -21.86
C PHE A 61 29.25 -27.41 -20.61
N PHE A 62 28.39 -28.41 -20.38
CA PHE A 62 27.53 -28.49 -19.20
C PHE A 62 28.30 -28.40 -17.86
N PRO A 63 29.32 -29.24 -17.56
CA PRO A 63 30.01 -29.19 -16.28
C PRO A 63 30.72 -27.85 -16.03
N ILE A 64 31.27 -27.23 -17.08
CA ILE A 64 31.92 -25.92 -17.00
C ILE A 64 30.90 -24.84 -16.59
N LEU A 65 29.74 -24.80 -17.26
CA LEU A 65 28.68 -23.85 -16.94
C LEU A 65 28.11 -24.10 -15.53
N ALA A 66 27.89 -25.36 -15.16
CA ALA A 66 27.34 -25.76 -13.87
C ALA A 66 28.21 -25.28 -12.68
N ILE A 67 29.54 -25.35 -12.82
CA ILE A 67 30.49 -24.92 -11.78
C ILE A 67 30.34 -23.43 -11.44
N PHE A 68 30.04 -22.57 -12.40
CA PHE A 68 29.82 -21.14 -12.13
C PHE A 68 28.37 -20.83 -11.77
N TYR A 69 27.43 -21.53 -12.40
CA TYR A 69 26.01 -21.25 -12.27
C TYR A 69 25.45 -21.62 -10.90
N TYR A 70 25.68 -22.85 -10.42
CA TYR A 70 25.07 -23.31 -9.17
C TYR A 70 25.56 -22.58 -7.92
N PRO A 71 26.86 -22.27 -7.74
CA PRO A 71 27.32 -21.45 -6.62
C PRO A 71 26.70 -20.04 -6.64
N THR A 72 26.55 -19.45 -7.83
CA THR A 72 25.89 -18.15 -7.98
C THR A 72 24.42 -18.22 -7.55
N LEU A 73 23.70 -19.27 -7.99
CA LEU A 73 22.32 -19.52 -7.59
C LEU A 73 22.18 -19.69 -6.06
N ILE A 74 23.06 -20.49 -5.45
CA ILE A 74 23.11 -20.69 -3.98
C ILE A 74 23.35 -19.37 -3.26
N TYR A 75 24.28 -18.54 -3.74
CA TYR A 75 24.56 -17.23 -3.16
C TYR A 75 23.34 -16.31 -3.21
N ILE A 76 22.61 -16.28 -4.34
CA ILE A 76 21.37 -15.50 -4.49
C ILE A 76 20.31 -15.99 -3.50
N VAL A 77 20.06 -17.30 -3.43
CA VAL A 77 19.09 -17.90 -2.50
C VAL A 77 19.46 -17.58 -1.05
N TYR A 78 20.74 -17.68 -0.68
CA TYR A 78 21.23 -17.32 0.65
C TYR A 78 20.96 -15.85 0.97
N ARG A 79 21.22 -14.93 0.02
CA ARG A 79 20.96 -13.50 0.20
C ARG A 79 19.47 -13.23 0.41
N LEU A 80 18.60 -13.85 -0.41
CA LEU A 80 17.15 -13.73 -0.30
C LEU A 80 16.66 -14.22 1.07
N PHE A 81 17.15 -15.37 1.53
CA PHE A 81 16.82 -15.91 2.85
C PHE A 81 17.23 -14.97 3.98
N ARG A 82 18.44 -14.37 3.91
CA ARG A 82 18.91 -13.41 4.90
C ARG A 82 18.04 -12.15 4.95
N HIS A 83 17.66 -11.60 3.80
CA HIS A 83 16.75 -10.46 3.73
C HIS A 83 15.35 -10.81 4.26
N GLY A 84 14.81 -11.97 3.90
CA GLY A 84 13.52 -12.45 4.40
C GLY A 84 13.51 -12.61 5.92
N LYS A 85 14.60 -13.13 6.50
CA LYS A 85 14.74 -13.25 7.97
C LYS A 85 14.75 -11.89 8.67
N LYS A 86 15.36 -10.86 8.06
CA LYS A 86 15.34 -9.50 8.59
C LYS A 86 13.91 -8.93 8.53
N ALA A 87 13.28 -8.99 7.37
CA ALA A 87 11.90 -8.52 7.18
C ALA A 87 10.91 -9.20 8.14
N PHE A 88 11.09 -10.50 8.42
CA PHE A 88 10.27 -11.23 9.37
C PHE A 88 10.36 -10.66 10.80
N LYS A 89 11.54 -10.18 11.23
CA LYS A 89 11.74 -9.63 12.58
C LYS A 89 11.15 -8.23 12.75
N GLU A 90 11.19 -7.42 11.70
CA GLU A 90 10.72 -6.02 11.71
C GLU A 90 9.25 -5.91 11.25
N ARG A 91 8.52 -7.02 11.12
CA ARG A 91 7.18 -7.02 10.52
C ARG A 91 6.14 -6.35 11.40
N VAL A 92 5.26 -5.59 10.74
CA VAL A 92 4.05 -5.02 11.34
C VAL A 92 2.97 -6.10 11.43
N THR A 93 2.38 -6.23 12.62
CA THR A 93 1.33 -7.22 12.93
C THR A 93 -0.06 -6.59 12.94
N LYS A 94 -0.13 -5.30 13.27
CA LYS A 94 -1.38 -4.57 13.44
C LYS A 94 -1.17 -3.09 13.14
N VAL A 95 -2.16 -2.49 12.49
CA VAL A 95 -2.24 -1.04 12.25
C VAL A 95 -3.49 -0.53 12.95
N LEU A 96 -3.34 0.52 13.76
CA LEU A 96 -4.42 1.14 14.51
C LEU A 96 -4.46 2.64 14.21
N VAL A 97 -5.65 3.17 13.94
CA VAL A 97 -5.90 4.61 13.86
C VAL A 97 -6.81 4.99 15.01
N ASP A 98 -6.36 5.88 15.88
CA ASP A 98 -7.11 6.37 17.03
C ASP A 98 -7.11 7.91 17.09
N ASP A 99 -7.48 8.46 18.24
CA ASP A 99 -7.56 9.89 18.51
C ASP A 99 -6.18 10.57 18.65
N LYS A 100 -5.11 9.80 18.85
CA LYS A 100 -3.74 10.30 18.95
C LYS A 100 -3.04 10.28 17.60
N GLY A 101 -3.28 9.26 16.79
CA GLY A 101 -2.62 9.12 15.50
C GLY A 101 -2.75 7.75 14.85
N LEU A 102 -1.71 7.41 14.08
CA LEU A 102 -1.55 6.12 13.42
C LEU A 102 -0.45 5.33 14.12
N HIS A 103 -0.74 4.09 14.50
CA HIS A 103 0.15 3.23 15.26
C HIS A 103 0.42 1.93 14.50
N TYR A 104 1.69 1.60 14.34
CA TYR A 104 2.20 0.38 13.72
C TYR A 104 2.79 -0.52 14.81
N TYR A 105 2.07 -1.58 15.16
CA TYR A 105 2.57 -2.56 16.12
C TYR A 105 3.45 -3.58 15.40
N LYS A 106 4.68 -3.75 15.88
CA LYS A 106 5.63 -4.73 15.34
C LYS A 106 5.67 -5.99 16.20
N ILE A 107 6.20 -7.07 15.63
CA ILE A 107 6.28 -8.35 16.36
C ILE A 107 7.27 -8.34 17.53
N ASP A 108 8.28 -7.48 17.48
CA ASP A 108 9.26 -7.32 18.56
C ASP A 108 8.69 -6.57 19.79
N GLY A 109 7.41 -6.15 19.72
CA GLY A 109 6.73 -5.38 20.75
C GLY A 109 6.95 -3.87 20.66
N SER A 110 7.81 -3.40 19.74
CA SER A 110 7.95 -1.97 19.46
C SER A 110 6.73 -1.45 18.70
N THR A 111 6.44 -0.16 18.91
CA THR A 111 5.37 0.54 18.20
C THR A 111 5.99 1.75 17.51
N GLU A 112 5.76 1.86 16.21
CA GLU A 112 6.10 3.04 15.43
C GLU A 112 4.82 3.87 15.25
N GLU A 113 4.88 5.16 15.53
CA GLU A 113 3.70 6.01 15.64
C GLU A 113 3.86 7.27 14.80
N ILE A 114 2.75 7.71 14.22
CA ILE A 114 2.61 9.02 13.55
C ILE A 114 1.49 9.75 14.29
N LEU A 115 1.88 10.60 15.25
CA LEU A 115 0.94 11.36 16.07
C LEU A 115 0.45 12.61 15.34
N TYR A 116 -0.85 12.93 15.47
CA TYR A 116 -1.40 14.14 14.87
C TYR A 116 -0.75 15.41 15.41
N SER A 117 -0.34 15.42 16.69
CA SER A 117 0.33 16.56 17.33
C SER A 117 1.70 16.89 16.72
N GLN A 118 2.36 15.92 16.09
CA GLN A 118 3.69 16.08 15.50
C GLN A 118 3.65 16.39 14.00
N ILE A 119 2.47 16.38 13.37
CA ILE A 119 2.32 16.77 11.97
C ILE A 119 2.55 18.27 11.84
N GLN A 120 3.49 18.69 11.01
CA GLN A 120 3.84 20.11 10.88
C GLN A 120 3.06 20.78 9.74
N GLY A 121 2.61 22.02 9.96
CA GLY A 121 2.00 22.85 8.93
C GLY A 121 3.05 23.73 8.26
N TRP A 122 3.67 23.22 7.19
CA TRP A 122 4.56 23.99 6.33
C TRP A 122 4.44 23.49 4.89
N ALA A 123 3.25 23.70 4.32
CA ALA A 123 2.96 23.79 2.89
C ALA A 123 3.85 22.92 1.99
N LEU A 124 3.56 21.62 1.91
CA LEU A 124 4.28 20.66 1.05
C LEU A 124 4.36 21.10 -0.43
N ASN A 125 3.38 21.87 -0.89
CA ASN A 125 3.26 22.41 -2.25
C ASN A 125 2.94 23.91 -2.24
N ASP A 126 3.54 24.68 -1.32
CA ASP A 126 3.31 26.13 -1.13
C ASP A 126 1.86 26.55 -0.75
N VAL A 127 0.91 25.61 -0.71
CA VAL A 127 -0.52 25.87 -0.44
C VAL A 127 -1.14 24.93 0.60
N TYR A 128 -0.78 23.63 0.58
CA TYR A 128 -1.37 22.59 1.44
C TYR A 128 -0.32 21.88 2.29
N ASP A 129 -0.66 21.63 3.56
CA ASP A 129 0.18 20.96 4.55
C ASP A 129 0.07 19.43 4.48
N VAL A 130 -1.06 18.91 4.01
CA VAL A 130 -1.31 17.48 3.82
C VAL A 130 -1.71 17.25 2.38
N GLY A 131 -1.01 16.36 1.69
CA GLY A 131 -1.21 16.11 0.27
C GLY A 131 -1.24 14.63 -0.08
N VAL A 132 -1.26 14.35 -1.37
CA VAL A 132 -1.03 13.00 -1.90
C VAL A 132 0.19 12.95 -2.78
N SER A 133 0.78 11.78 -2.85
CA SER A 133 1.75 11.43 -3.88
C SER A 133 1.36 10.14 -4.55
N GLN A 134 1.65 10.08 -5.84
CA GLN A 134 1.54 8.86 -6.60
C GLN A 134 2.90 8.20 -6.68
N LYS A 135 3.01 6.97 -6.17
CA LYS A 135 4.16 6.11 -6.41
C LYS A 135 3.71 4.93 -7.25
N VAL A 136 4.24 4.85 -8.46
CA VAL A 136 3.80 3.90 -9.50
C VAL A 136 2.32 4.10 -9.82
N LYS A 137 1.43 3.29 -9.25
CA LYS A 137 -0.03 3.32 -9.47
C LYS A 137 -0.82 3.42 -8.16
N THR A 138 -0.15 3.71 -7.05
CA THR A 138 -0.78 3.79 -5.72
C THR A 138 -0.62 5.19 -5.16
N TRP A 139 -1.73 5.73 -4.65
CA TRP A 139 -1.77 7.02 -3.95
C TRP A 139 -1.39 6.82 -2.48
N PHE A 140 -0.48 7.66 -1.99
CA PHE A 140 -0.04 7.72 -0.60
C PHE A 140 -0.35 9.10 -0.03
N ILE A 141 -0.75 9.15 1.24
CA ILE A 141 -0.91 10.41 1.96
C ILE A 141 0.50 10.91 2.31
N LYS A 142 0.80 12.15 1.99
CA LYS A 142 2.04 12.82 2.37
C LYS A 142 1.77 13.82 3.48
N VAL A 143 2.54 13.70 4.55
CA VAL A 143 2.53 14.63 5.68
C VAL A 143 3.95 15.02 6.02
N ARG A 144 4.13 16.24 6.50
CA ARG A 144 5.38 16.65 7.12
C ARG A 144 5.36 16.21 8.59
N TYR A 145 6.38 15.48 9.01
CA TYR A 145 6.50 14.88 10.32
C TYR A 145 7.95 14.92 10.75
N ASP A 146 8.23 15.48 11.93
CA ASP A 146 9.59 15.58 12.50
C ASP A 146 10.62 16.16 11.51
N ASP A 147 10.27 17.30 10.90
CA ASP A 147 11.06 18.01 9.87
C ASP A 147 11.32 17.25 8.54
N ASP A 148 10.78 16.05 8.37
CA ASP A 148 10.83 15.27 7.12
C ASP A 148 9.45 15.13 6.46
N VAL A 149 9.43 14.84 5.16
CA VAL A 149 8.20 14.54 4.41
C VAL A 149 8.04 13.03 4.30
N ILE A 150 7.09 12.49 5.06
CA ILE A 150 6.84 11.05 5.11
C ILE A 150 5.62 10.65 4.28
N GLU A 151 5.69 9.46 3.68
CA GLU A 151 4.58 8.81 2.99
C GLU A 151 3.90 7.82 3.94
N VAL A 152 2.63 8.07 4.28
CA VAL A 152 1.89 7.25 5.22
C VAL A 152 1.42 5.96 4.53
N ASN A 153 2.00 4.83 4.94
CA ASN A 153 1.73 3.53 4.35
C ASN A 153 0.79 2.69 5.23
N PHE A 154 -0.43 2.47 4.77
CA PHE A 154 -1.44 1.64 5.47
C PHE A 154 -1.33 0.15 5.12
N ASP A 155 -0.54 -0.18 4.10
CA ASP A 155 -0.33 -1.54 3.61
C ASP A 155 1.01 -2.12 4.13
N MET A 156 1.49 -1.63 5.28
CA MET A 156 2.72 -2.13 5.93
C MET A 156 2.61 -3.57 6.45
N ILE A 157 1.39 -4.09 6.60
CA ILE A 157 1.19 -5.48 7.02
C ILE A 157 1.52 -6.41 5.85
N ASP A 158 2.63 -7.15 5.99
CA ASP A 158 3.05 -8.13 4.99
C ASP A 158 2.07 -9.33 4.97
N PRO A 159 1.36 -9.58 3.85
CA PRO A 159 0.40 -10.67 3.75
C PRO A 159 1.05 -12.06 3.75
N GLY A 160 2.33 -12.16 3.36
CA GLY A 160 3.10 -13.39 3.44
C GLY A 160 3.36 -13.82 4.88
N PHE A 161 3.62 -12.87 5.78
CA PHE A 161 4.00 -13.17 7.17
C PHE A 161 2.90 -12.96 8.22
N THR A 162 1.94 -12.06 7.99
CA THR A 162 0.90 -11.69 8.98
C THR A 162 -0.50 -11.94 8.42
N TYR A 163 -1.07 -11.01 7.65
CA TYR A 163 -2.32 -11.16 6.92
C TYR A 163 -2.49 -10.03 5.90
N TYR A 164 -3.37 -10.22 4.93
CA TYR A 164 -3.80 -9.16 4.03
C TYR A 164 -4.83 -8.26 4.73
N ALA A 165 -4.51 -6.98 4.93
CA ALA A 165 -5.42 -6.03 5.57
C ALA A 165 -6.56 -5.64 4.62
N GLY A 166 -7.78 -6.10 4.89
CA GLY A 166 -8.93 -5.90 3.99
C GLY A 166 -9.56 -4.51 4.06
N ASN A 167 -9.32 -3.76 5.13
CA ASN A 167 -9.98 -2.49 5.43
C ASN A 167 -9.04 -1.27 5.34
N THR A 168 -7.95 -1.33 4.58
CA THR A 168 -6.95 -0.25 4.51
C THR A 168 -7.52 1.06 3.98
N ARG A 169 -8.54 1.01 3.12
CA ARG A 169 -9.32 2.21 2.73
C ARG A 169 -10.03 2.86 3.91
N ALA A 170 -10.59 2.06 4.81
CA ALA A 170 -11.26 2.58 6.00
C ALA A 170 -10.24 3.18 6.97
N LEU A 171 -9.04 2.60 7.09
CA LEU A 171 -7.93 3.17 7.87
C LEU A 171 -7.47 4.51 7.31
N ARG A 172 -7.20 4.61 6.00
CA ARG A 172 -6.84 5.88 5.32
C ARG A 172 -7.86 6.97 5.60
N ARG A 173 -9.14 6.65 5.37
CA ARG A 173 -10.25 7.56 5.64
C ARG A 173 -10.25 8.03 7.10
N LYS A 174 -10.13 7.09 8.04
CA LYS A 174 -10.16 7.40 9.47
C LYS A 174 -8.99 8.29 9.85
N PHE A 175 -7.81 8.07 9.28
CA PHE A 175 -6.63 8.89 9.50
C PHE A 175 -6.83 10.32 8.96
N VAL A 176 -7.33 10.48 7.73
CA VAL A 176 -7.67 11.81 7.17
C VAL A 176 -8.72 12.52 8.04
N GLN A 177 -9.75 11.79 8.48
CA GLN A 177 -10.76 12.31 9.40
C GLN A 177 -10.13 12.78 10.72
N GLY A 178 -9.18 12.02 11.26
CA GLY A 178 -8.41 12.40 12.46
C GLY A 178 -7.59 13.66 12.25
N ILE A 179 -6.89 13.81 11.12
CA ILE A 179 -6.15 15.05 10.81
C ILE A 179 -7.11 16.26 10.84
N VAL A 180 -8.26 16.18 10.18
CA VAL A 180 -9.24 17.28 10.14
C VAL A 180 -9.73 17.66 11.54
N TYR A 181 -9.97 16.68 12.40
CA TYR A 181 -10.53 16.91 13.73
C TYR A 181 -9.50 17.35 14.77
N PHE A 182 -8.33 16.72 14.79
CA PHE A 182 -7.32 16.97 15.80
C PHE A 182 -6.35 18.09 15.39
N ARG A 183 -6.29 18.41 14.10
CA ARG A 183 -5.42 19.45 13.52
C ARG A 183 -6.16 20.29 12.47
N PRO A 184 -7.22 21.02 12.88
CA PRO A 184 -7.97 21.89 11.97
C PRO A 184 -7.13 23.08 11.45
N ASP A 185 -5.98 23.34 12.07
CA ASP A 185 -4.99 24.32 11.63
C ASP A 185 -4.31 23.94 10.30
N LEU A 186 -4.26 22.65 9.97
CA LEU A 186 -3.60 22.15 8.76
C LEU A 186 -4.49 22.26 7.52
N ARG A 187 -3.91 22.71 6.42
CA ARG A 187 -4.58 22.78 5.11
C ARG A 187 -4.45 21.45 4.37
N ILE A 188 -5.56 20.80 4.12
CA ILE A 188 -5.61 19.52 3.42
C ILE A 188 -5.91 19.76 1.94
N ASP A 189 -5.11 19.16 1.06
CA ASP A 189 -5.34 19.16 -0.38
C ASP A 189 -6.70 18.49 -0.70
N PRO A 190 -7.65 19.20 -1.33
CA PRO A 190 -8.95 18.65 -1.71
C PRO A 190 -8.83 17.37 -2.57
N PHE A 191 -7.74 17.23 -3.33
CA PHE A 191 -7.52 16.07 -4.17
C PHE A 191 -7.36 14.75 -3.39
N ILE A 192 -7.03 14.81 -2.09
CA ILE A 192 -7.04 13.63 -1.19
C ILE A 192 -8.42 12.95 -1.18
N PHE A 193 -9.49 13.74 -1.17
CA PHE A 193 -10.85 13.23 -1.12
C PHE A 193 -11.21 12.47 -2.39
N ASP A 194 -10.81 12.98 -3.56
CA ASP A 194 -11.01 12.29 -4.83
C ASP A 194 -10.11 11.06 -4.98
N ALA A 195 -8.83 11.17 -4.63
CA ALA A 195 -7.84 10.09 -4.76
C ALA A 195 -8.23 8.84 -3.94
N PHE A 196 -8.88 9.04 -2.78
CA PHE A 196 -9.32 7.96 -1.90
C PHE A 196 -10.83 7.74 -1.88
N TYR A 197 -11.60 8.42 -2.74
CA TYR A 197 -13.07 8.33 -2.81
C TYR A 197 -13.74 8.59 -1.45
N ILE A 198 -13.29 9.61 -0.73
CA ILE A 198 -13.80 10.03 0.58
C ILE A 198 -14.73 11.24 0.35
N ASN A 199 -15.94 11.22 0.91
CA ASN A 199 -16.79 12.41 0.93
C ASN A 199 -16.24 13.42 1.96
N PRO A 200 -15.94 14.67 1.60
CA PRO A 200 -15.32 15.64 2.50
C PRO A 200 -16.21 16.06 3.69
N GLU A 201 -17.54 15.94 3.59
CA GLU A 201 -18.46 16.40 4.63
C GLU A 201 -18.64 15.37 5.77
N ASN A 202 -18.78 14.10 5.42
CA ASN A 202 -19.10 13.03 6.36
C ASN A 202 -18.03 11.92 6.41
N PHE A 203 -16.94 12.11 5.67
CA PHE A 203 -15.85 11.18 5.48
C PHE A 203 -16.27 9.83 4.89
N ARG A 204 -17.52 9.55 4.55
CA ARG A 204 -17.94 8.21 4.09
C ARG A 204 -17.32 7.86 2.73
N PHE A 205 -17.12 6.57 2.50
CA PHE A 205 -16.62 6.05 1.23
C PHE A 205 -17.67 6.23 0.13
N ASN A 206 -17.28 6.90 -0.96
CA ASN A 206 -18.13 7.12 -2.12
C ASN A 206 -18.07 5.92 -3.08
N ALA A 207 -18.83 4.88 -2.74
CA ALA A 207 -18.90 3.66 -3.53
C ALA A 207 -19.37 3.92 -4.97
N MET A 208 -20.29 4.86 -5.17
CA MET A 208 -20.81 5.18 -6.50
C MET A 208 -19.71 5.78 -7.39
N GLN A 209 -18.96 6.76 -6.90
CA GLN A 209 -17.84 7.36 -7.64
C GLN A 209 -16.77 6.31 -7.94
N TYR A 210 -16.45 5.46 -6.97
CA TYR A 210 -15.52 4.35 -7.17
C TYR A 210 -15.96 3.41 -8.29
N TRP A 211 -17.20 2.92 -8.26
CA TRP A 211 -17.71 2.01 -9.28
C TRP A 211 -17.79 2.65 -10.67
N LYS A 212 -18.13 3.95 -10.75
CA LYS A 212 -18.07 4.71 -12.02
C LYS A 212 -16.66 4.73 -12.59
N SER A 213 -15.63 5.00 -11.78
CA SER A 213 -14.22 5.00 -12.22
C SER A 213 -13.77 3.62 -12.68
N ILE A 214 -14.15 2.56 -11.95
CA ILE A 214 -13.82 1.17 -12.33
C ILE A 214 -14.47 0.81 -13.66
N LEU A 215 -15.77 1.09 -13.82
CA LEU A 215 -16.50 0.77 -15.04
C LEU A 215 -15.94 1.54 -16.25
N GLY A 216 -15.63 2.83 -16.09
CA GLY A 216 -14.99 3.63 -17.12
C GLY A 216 -13.63 3.07 -17.54
N THR A 217 -12.81 2.67 -16.57
CA THR A 217 -11.49 2.06 -16.84
C THR A 217 -11.64 0.75 -17.62
N VAL A 218 -12.56 -0.13 -17.21
CA VAL A 218 -12.82 -1.41 -17.89
C VAL A 218 -13.31 -1.16 -19.32
N ALA A 219 -14.22 -0.21 -19.53
CA ALA A 219 -14.70 0.14 -20.87
C ALA A 219 -13.56 0.59 -21.80
N VAL A 220 -12.67 1.46 -21.32
CA VAL A 220 -11.50 1.91 -22.09
C VAL A 220 -10.57 0.73 -22.42
N MET A 221 -10.31 -0.16 -21.46
CA MET A 221 -9.49 -1.35 -21.71
C MET A 221 -10.11 -2.27 -22.78
N LEU A 222 -11.42 -2.48 -22.76
CA LEU A 222 -12.13 -3.29 -23.76
C LEU A 222 -12.07 -2.66 -25.16
N VAL A 223 -12.26 -1.34 -25.26
CA VAL A 223 -12.14 -0.61 -26.54
C VAL A 223 -10.72 -0.71 -27.09
N LEU A 224 -9.70 -0.50 -26.26
CA LEU A 224 -8.29 -0.63 -26.69
C LEU A 224 -7.94 -2.07 -27.09
N GLY A 225 -8.41 -3.06 -26.32
CA GLY A 225 -8.17 -4.47 -26.62
C GLY A 225 -8.82 -4.92 -27.93
N THR A 226 -10.05 -4.49 -28.18
CA THR A 226 -10.75 -4.77 -29.45
C THR A 226 -10.08 -4.06 -30.63
N ALA A 227 -9.71 -2.78 -30.49
CA ALA A 227 -8.97 -2.05 -31.52
C ALA A 227 -7.63 -2.72 -31.87
N LEU A 228 -6.87 -3.17 -30.87
CA LEU A 228 -5.65 -3.94 -31.06
C LEU A 228 -5.91 -5.27 -31.79
N ALA A 229 -6.97 -5.99 -31.43
CA ALA A 229 -7.33 -7.24 -32.11
C ALA A 229 -7.69 -7.01 -33.59
N PHE A 230 -8.47 -5.98 -33.89
CA PHE A 230 -8.80 -5.60 -35.27
C PHE A 230 -7.56 -5.17 -36.07
N PHE A 231 -6.66 -4.40 -35.46
CA PHE A 231 -5.40 -4.00 -36.08
C PHE A 231 -4.51 -5.20 -36.42
N MET A 232 -4.40 -6.17 -35.51
CA MET A 232 -3.66 -7.42 -35.74
C MET A 232 -4.29 -8.27 -36.85
N LEU A 233 -5.62 -8.38 -36.89
CA LEU A 233 -6.33 -9.09 -37.97
C LEU A 233 -6.14 -8.41 -39.34
N TRP A 234 -6.07 -7.08 -39.37
CA TRP A 234 -5.78 -6.33 -40.59
C TRP A 234 -4.35 -6.54 -41.08
N LEU A 235 -3.36 -6.57 -40.19
CA LEU A 235 -1.95 -6.81 -40.55
C LEU A 235 -1.64 -8.21 -41.08
N VAL A 236 -2.46 -9.21 -40.70
CA VAL A 236 -2.30 -10.59 -41.16
C VAL A 236 -2.92 -10.81 -42.55
N ARG A 237 -3.70 -9.85 -43.05
CA ARG A 237 -4.42 -9.92 -44.32
C ARG A 237 -3.71 -9.14 -45.42
#